data_AF-A0A3S5CJ62-F1
#
_entry.id   AF-A0A3S5CJ62-F1
#
_cell.length_a   1.000
_cell.length_b   1.000
_cell.length_c   1.000
_cell.angle_alpha   90.00
_cell.angle_beta   90.00
_cell.angle_gamma   90.00
#
_symmetry.space_group_name_H-M   'P 1'
#
loop_
_entity.id
_entity.type
_entity.pdbx_description
1 polymer ?
#
loop_
_entity_poly.entity_id
_entity_poly.type
_entity_poly.pdbx_seq_one_letter_code
_entity_poly.pdbx_strand_id
1 'polypeptide(L)'
;MARKVIDEPSEEIVANAKKERAARRGPIAGLILFLKQVVNELKKVVTPTRKELLSYTGVVLVFVVIMMALVYGMDQLFSFIVIFVFGTPAGG
;
A
#
# COMPACT_ATOMS: atom_id res chain seq x y z
N MET A 1 -5.83 -5.94 71.56
CA MET A 1 -6.32 -5.31 70.32
C MET A 1 -5.23 -4.37 69.81
N ALA A 2 -4.70 -4.54 68.59
CA ALA A 2 -4.05 -3.52 67.76
C ALA A 2 -3.25 -4.18 66.61
N ARG A 3 -3.93 -4.47 65.49
CA ARG A 3 -3.33 -4.65 64.17
C ARG A 3 -4.19 -3.84 63.21
N LYS A 4 -3.68 -2.71 62.67
CA LYS A 4 -4.26 -2.06 61.48
C LYS A 4 -3.50 -0.85 60.91
N VAL A 5 -2.20 -0.68 61.12
CA VAL A 5 -1.51 0.59 60.73
C VAL A 5 -0.53 0.44 59.55
N ILE A 6 -0.36 -0.75 58.94
CA ILE A 6 0.72 -0.96 57.94
C ILE A 6 0.26 -1.59 56.60
N ASP A 7 -1.00 -2.00 56.42
CA ASP A 7 -1.40 -2.78 55.21
C ASP A 7 -1.90 -1.96 54.01
N GLU A 8 -2.26 -0.69 54.17
CA GLU A 8 -2.99 0.07 53.13
C GLU A 8 -2.15 0.67 51.97
N PRO A 9 -0.93 1.22 52.16
CA PRO A 9 -0.27 1.96 51.07
C PRO A 9 0.40 1.06 50.03
N SER A 10 0.88 -0.13 50.40
CA SER A 10 1.59 -1.03 49.49
C SER A 10 0.63 -1.84 48.61
N GLU A 11 -0.48 -2.30 49.17
CA GLU A 11 -1.52 -3.03 48.43
C GLU A 11 -2.20 -2.15 47.38
N GLU A 12 -2.49 -0.88 47.70
CA GLU A 12 -3.07 0.07 46.74
C GLU A 12 -2.12 0.39 45.59
N ILE A 13 -0.82 0.58 45.85
CA ILE A 13 0.19 0.78 44.79
C ILE A 13 0.28 -0.46 43.89
N VAL A 14 0.24 -1.66 44.48
CA VAL A 14 0.26 -2.92 43.73
C VAL A 14 -1.04 -3.14 42.94
N ALA A 15 -2.19 -2.77 43.49
CA ALA A 15 -3.49 -2.85 42.83
C ALA A 15 -3.58 -1.87 41.65
N ASN A 16 -3.13 -0.63 41.84
CA ASN A 16 -3.04 0.37 40.77
C ASN A 16 -2.06 -0.06 39.68
N ALA A 17 -0.90 -0.61 40.04
CA ALA A 17 0.06 -1.16 39.08
C ALA A 17 -0.48 -2.37 38.29
N LYS A 18 -1.31 -3.22 38.92
CA LYS A 18 -2.01 -4.32 38.24
C LYS A 18 -3.09 -3.81 37.29
N LYS A 19 -3.87 -2.80 37.69
CA LYS A 19 -4.88 -2.14 36.84
C LYS A 19 -4.24 -1.45 35.64
N GLU A 20 -3.14 -0.72 35.84
CA GLU A 20 -2.35 -0.14 34.74
C GLU A 20 -1.80 -1.21 33.81
N ARG A 21 -1.25 -2.31 34.35
CA ARG A 21 -0.76 -3.44 33.52
C ARG A 21 -1.88 -4.13 32.74
N ALA A 22 -3.07 -4.27 33.32
CA ALA A 22 -4.24 -4.83 32.65
C ALA A 22 -4.77 -3.90 31.56
N ALA A 23 -4.80 -2.59 31.81
CA ALA A 23 -5.14 -1.56 30.81
C ALA A 23 -4.12 -1.55 29.65
N ARG A 24 -2.83 -1.73 29.93
CA ARG A 24 -1.76 -1.91 28.93
C ARG A 24 -1.86 -3.23 28.15
N ARG A 25 -2.70 -4.17 28.57
CA ARG A 25 -2.94 -5.47 27.92
C ARG A 25 -4.32 -5.58 27.25
N GLY A 26 -5.11 -4.51 27.27
CA GLY A 26 -6.43 -4.48 26.64
C GLY A 26 -6.37 -4.52 25.10
N PRO A 27 -7.52 -4.75 24.43
CA PRO A 27 -7.60 -4.87 22.97
C PRO A 27 -7.08 -3.62 22.22
N ILE A 28 -7.25 -2.44 22.80
CA ILE A 28 -6.74 -1.17 22.27
C ILE A 28 -5.20 -1.12 22.29
N ALA A 29 -4.59 -1.64 23.34
CA ALA A 29 -3.13 -1.70 23.45
C ALA A 29 -2.52 -2.64 22.40
N GLY A 30 -3.20 -3.75 22.09
CA GLY A 30 -2.85 -4.66 21.00
C GLY A 30 -2.92 -3.98 19.62
N LEU A 31 -3.98 -3.21 19.36
CA LEU A 31 -4.14 -2.46 18.11
C LEU A 31 -3.02 -1.41 17.91
N ILE A 32 -2.67 -0.67 18.97
CA ILE A 32 -1.56 0.30 18.93
C ILE A 32 -0.23 -0.42 18.63
N LEU A 33 -0.02 -1.59 19.23
CA LEU A 33 1.20 -2.38 19.02
C LEU A 33 1.27 -2.91 17.58
N PHE A 34 0.16 -3.35 17.01
CA PHE A 34 0.04 -3.73 15.60
C PHE A 34 0.37 -2.57 14.65
N LEU A 35 -0.21 -1.39 14.87
CA LEU A 35 0.10 -0.21 14.03
C LEU A 35 1.58 0.18 14.12
N LYS A 36 2.20 0.10 15.31
CA LYS A 36 3.65 0.31 15.47
C LYS A 36 4.47 -0.72 14.70
N GLN A 37 4.04 -1.98 14.66
CA GLN A 37 4.68 -3.03 13.86
C GLN A 37 4.56 -2.74 12.37
N VAL A 38 3.37 -2.39 11.88
CA VAL A 38 3.14 -2.03 10.46
C VAL A 38 4.04 -0.88 10.04
N VAL A 39 4.11 0.20 10.82
CA VAL A 39 5.00 1.33 10.52
C VAL A 39 6.47 0.90 10.52
N ASN A 40 6.89 0.04 11.45
CA ASN A 40 8.25 -0.50 11.46
C ASN A 40 8.55 -1.37 10.24
N GLU A 41 7.56 -2.11 9.72
CA GLU A 41 7.72 -2.92 8.51
C GLU A 41 7.74 -2.04 7.25
N LEU A 42 6.89 -1.01 7.19
CA LEU A 42 6.89 -0.04 6.10
C LEU A 42 8.20 0.73 6.00
N LYS A 43 8.91 0.97 7.11
CA LYS A 43 10.26 1.55 7.11
C LYS A 43 11.32 0.66 6.45
N LYS A 44 11.05 -0.65 6.31
CA LYS A 44 11.93 -1.58 5.59
C LYS A 44 11.70 -1.57 4.09
N VAL A 45 10.65 -0.90 3.62
CA VAL A 45 10.44 -0.71 2.18
C VAL A 45 11.52 0.22 1.68
N VAL A 46 12.43 -0.33 0.87
CA VAL A 46 13.47 0.44 0.21
C VAL A 46 12.80 1.34 -0.82
N THR A 47 12.95 2.65 -0.65
CA THR A 47 12.46 3.60 -1.65
C THR A 47 13.41 3.61 -2.83
N PRO A 48 12.90 3.47 -4.07
CA PRO A 48 13.73 3.35 -5.23
C PRO A 48 14.49 4.65 -5.50
N THR A 49 15.69 4.53 -6.05
CA THR A 49 16.45 5.70 -6.48
C THR A 49 15.81 6.35 -7.71
N ARG A 50 16.07 7.64 -7.94
CA ARG A 50 15.57 8.34 -9.14
C ARG A 50 15.95 7.63 -10.44
N LYS A 51 17.11 6.96 -10.46
CA LYS A 51 17.59 6.21 -11.62
C LYS A 51 16.72 4.98 -11.90
N GLU A 52 16.41 4.19 -10.87
CA GLU A 52 15.53 3.01 -10.99
C GLU A 52 14.12 3.42 -11.44
N LEU A 53 13.58 4.51 -10.87
CA LEU A 53 12.29 5.06 -11.28
C LEU A 53 12.27 5.39 -12.77
N LEU A 54 13.30 6.08 -13.27
CA LEU A 54 13.42 6.41 -14.69
C LEU A 54 13.59 5.18 -15.58
N SER A 55 14.30 4.15 -15.11
CA SER A 55 14.41 2.88 -15.84
C SER A 55 13.06 2.18 -15.96
N TYR A 56 12.29 2.08 -14.87
CA TYR A 56 10.97 1.45 -14.88
C TYR A 56 9.98 2.22 -15.75
N THR A 57 9.91 3.55 -15.60
CA THR A 57 9.02 4.36 -16.45
C THR A 57 9.48 4.37 -17.90
N GLY A 58 10.78 4.36 -18.16
CA GLY A 58 11.35 4.27 -19.50
C GLY A 58 10.95 2.99 -20.23
N VAL A 59 11.05 1.83 -19.57
CA VAL A 59 10.60 0.55 -20.13
C VAL A 59 9.11 0.59 -20.47
N VAL A 60 8.27 1.14 -19.58
CA VAL A 60 6.83 1.29 -19.84
C VAL A 60 6.57 2.20 -21.03
N LEU A 61 7.27 3.33 -21.15
CA LEU A 61 7.12 4.25 -22.29
C LEU A 61 7.49 3.57 -23.61
N VAL A 62 8.61 2.83 -23.65
CA VAL A 62 9.01 2.08 -24.85
C VAL A 62 7.95 1.04 -25.22
N PHE A 63 7.42 0.31 -24.24
CA PHE A 63 6.35 -0.66 -24.47
C PHE A 63 5.08 0.00 -25.03
N VAL A 64 4.66 1.14 -24.47
CA VAL A 64 3.51 1.91 -24.95
C VAL A 64 3.71 2.38 -26.39
N VAL A 65 4.90 2.88 -26.74
CA VAL A 65 5.22 3.30 -28.11
C VAL A 65 5.14 2.13 -29.10
N ILE A 66 5.64 0.95 -28.70
CA ILE A 66 5.53 -0.26 -29.53
C ILE A 66 4.06 -0.64 -29.74
N MET A 67 3.24 -0.61 -28.68
CA MET A 67 1.80 -0.88 -28.80
C MET A 67 1.08 0.14 -29.67
N MET A 68 1.40 1.43 -29.55
CA MET A 68 0.87 2.47 -30.43
C MET A 68 1.24 2.21 -31.89
N ALA A 69 2.50 1.84 -32.17
CA ALA A 69 2.94 1.53 -33.53
C ALA A 69 2.24 0.29 -34.10
N LEU A 70 2.04 -0.75 -33.30
CA LEU A 70 1.32 -1.96 -33.71
C LEU A 70 -0.16 -1.68 -33.96
N VAL A 71 -0.85 -1.00 -33.05
CA VAL A 71 -2.25 -0.60 -33.23
C VAL A 71 -2.41 0.28 -34.45
N TYR A 72 -1.55 1.30 -34.60
CA TYR A 72 -1.56 2.17 -35.78
C TYR A 72 -1.36 1.38 -37.08
N GLY A 73 -0.39 0.46 -37.11
CA GLY A 73 -0.16 -0.39 -38.27
C GLY A 73 -1.36 -1.30 -38.59
N MET A 74 -1.97 -1.88 -37.56
CA MET A 74 -3.18 -2.68 -37.71
C MET A 74 -4.38 -1.85 -38.18
N ASP A 75 -4.58 -0.64 -37.66
CA ASP A 75 -5.64 0.28 -38.07
C ASP A 75 -5.51 0.65 -39.55
N GLN A 76 -4.27 0.90 -40.01
CA GLN A 76 -4.00 1.13 -41.43
C GLN A 76 -4.31 -0.13 -42.25
N LEU A 77 -3.85 -1.30 -41.83
CA LEU A 77 -4.12 -2.56 -42.52
C LEU A 77 -5.63 -2.82 -42.65
N PHE A 78 -6.38 -2.66 -41.57
CA PHE A 78 -7.84 -2.78 -41.60
C PHE A 78 -8.49 -1.73 -42.49
N SER A 79 -8.03 -0.48 -42.44
CA SER A 79 -8.52 0.58 -43.32
C SER A 79 -8.33 0.22 -44.80
N PHE A 80 -7.16 -0.29 -45.17
CA PHE A 80 -6.89 -0.77 -46.52
C PHE A 80 -7.79 -1.94 -46.91
N ILE A 81 -7.97 -2.92 -46.02
CA ILE A 81 -8.84 -4.09 -46.28
C ILE A 81 -10.29 -3.66 -46.46
N VAL A 82 -10.79 -2.73 -45.64
CA VAL A 82 -12.16 -2.21 -45.75
C VAL A 82 -12.36 -1.51 -47.09
N ILE A 83 -11.44 -0.63 -47.49
CA ILE A 83 -11.49 0.04 -48.79
C ILE A 83 -11.41 -0.98 -49.93
N PHE A 84 -10.59 -2.02 -49.80
CA PHE A 84 -10.45 -3.05 -50.82
C PHE A 84 -11.72 -3.91 -50.98
N VAL A 85 -12.38 -4.29 -49.87
CA VAL A 85 -13.55 -5.17 -49.88
C VAL A 85 -14.84 -4.41 -50.21
N PHE A 86 -15.03 -3.22 -49.65
CA PHE A 86 -16.27 -2.47 -49.76
C PHE A 86 -16.20 -1.29 -50.73
N GLY A 87 -15.01 -0.99 -51.27
CA GLY A 87 -14.76 0.25 -52.00
C GLY A 87 -14.66 1.46 -51.05
N THR A 88 -14.18 2.60 -51.55
CA THR A 88 -14.19 3.84 -50.78
C THR A 88 -15.64 4.22 -50.46
N PRO A 89 -16.04 4.39 -49.19
CA PRO A 89 -17.39 4.84 -48.82
C PRO A 89 -17.60 6.34 -49.09
N ALA A 90 -16.85 6.92 -50.05
CA ALA A 90 -17.11 8.22 -50.61
C ALA A 90 -18.39 8.11 -51.45
N GLY A 91 -19.52 8.01 -50.75
CA GLY A 91 -20.83 8.35 -51.26
C GLY A 91 -20.87 9.86 -51.43
N GLY A 92 -20.40 10.29 -52.60
CA GLY A 92 -20.51 11.58 -53.23
C GLY A 92 -20.34 11.36 -54.73
#